data_AF-A0A7V6GUL9-F1
#
_entry.id   AF-A0A7V6GUL9-F1
#
_cell.length_a   1.000
_cell.length_b   1.000
_cell.length_c   1.000
_cell.angle_alpha   90.00
_cell.angle_beta   90.00
_cell.angle_gamma   90.00
#
_symmetry.space_group_name_H-M   'P 1'
#
loop_
_entity.id
_entity.type
_entity.pdbx_description
1 polymer ?
#
loop_
_entity_poly.entity_id
_entity_poly.type
_entity_poly.pdbx_seq_one_letter_code
_entity_poly.pdbx_strand_id
1 'polypeptide(L)'
;MIFSYAISERKTRQEKKRIELFDVVVARAVAPLSILLEYCVPFIKREGIFIAMKTDNSELQSAENAMKQLSVEILKEDKQTIPFSDIKRNNMYFKKTRNTAYKYPRPDGVPKKKPL
;
A
#
# COMPACT_ATOMS: atom_id res chain seq x y z
N MET A 1 8.07 11.92 17.49
CA MET A 1 8.64 12.11 16.14
C MET A 1 8.75 10.75 15.46
N ILE A 2 7.69 10.27 14.80
CA ILE A 2 7.77 9.09 13.93
C ILE A 2 7.14 9.53 12.60
N PHE A 3 7.97 10.11 11.74
CA PHE A 3 7.60 10.42 10.37
C PHE A 3 7.60 9.10 9.58
N SER A 4 6.43 8.45 9.48
CA SER A 4 6.22 7.38 8.50
C SER A 4 6.21 8.01 7.11
N TYR A 5 7.31 7.80 6.39
CA TYR A 5 7.57 8.41 5.08
C TYR A 5 6.53 7.90 4.06
N ALA A 6 5.66 8.81 3.64
CA ALA A 6 4.79 8.64 2.50
C ALA A 6 5.67 8.61 1.24
N ILE A 7 5.50 7.61 0.38
CA ILE A 7 6.12 7.56 -0.95
C ILE A 7 5.53 8.72 -1.77
N SER A 8 6.14 9.89 -1.63
CA SER A 8 5.87 11.10 -2.39
C SER A 8 6.94 11.20 -3.46
N GLU A 9 6.67 10.59 -4.62
CA GLU A 9 7.28 10.84 -5.94
C GLU A 9 8.81 10.85 -6.13
N ARG A 10 9.65 10.66 -5.10
CA ARG A 10 11.11 10.63 -5.28
C ARG A 10 11.65 9.21 -5.16
N LYS A 11 11.75 8.55 -6.31
CA LYS A 11 12.62 7.39 -6.55
C LYS A 11 14.04 7.71 -6.04
N THR A 12 14.39 7.27 -4.84
CA THR A 12 15.79 7.23 -4.42
C THR A 12 16.30 5.81 -4.53
N ARG A 13 17.26 5.63 -5.45
CA ARG A 13 18.01 4.43 -5.87
C ARG A 13 18.63 3.55 -4.75
N GLN A 14 18.39 3.87 -3.48
CA GLN A 14 19.01 3.28 -2.28
C GLN A 14 18.11 2.24 -1.55
N GLU A 15 16.87 2.00 -2.00
CA GLU A 15 15.87 1.20 -1.24
C GLU A 15 15.92 -0.32 -1.42
N LYS A 16 16.76 -0.88 -2.29
CA LYS A 16 16.90 -2.35 -2.50
C LYS A 16 17.25 -3.16 -1.23
N LYS A 17 17.62 -2.50 -0.12
CA LYS A 17 17.98 -3.15 1.16
C LYS A 17 16.91 -3.02 2.25
N ARG A 18 15.78 -2.36 1.99
CA ARG A 18 14.74 -2.17 3.02
C ARG A 18 13.61 -3.18 2.79
N ILE A 19 13.75 -4.38 3.32
CA ILE A 19 12.68 -5.39 3.32
C ILE A 19 12.26 -5.56 4.78
N GLU A 20 10.95 -5.49 5.05
CA GLU A 20 10.38 -5.76 6.39
C GLU A 20 10.99 -4.90 7.51
N LEU A 21 11.11 -3.59 7.30
CA LEU A 21 11.69 -2.66 8.28
C LEU A 21 10.66 -1.79 8.98
N PHE A 22 9.48 -1.62 8.41
CA PHE A 22 8.50 -0.65 8.88
C PHE A 22 7.29 -1.34 9.52
N ASP A 23 6.84 -0.81 10.64
CA ASP A 23 5.62 -1.27 11.32
C ASP A 23 4.36 -0.69 10.66
N VAL A 24 4.45 0.54 10.14
CA VAL A 24 3.35 1.21 9.43
C VAL A 24 3.85 1.95 8.19
N VAL A 25 3.21 1.70 7.05
CA VAL A 25 3.44 2.40 5.77
C VAL A 25 2.14 3.05 5.31
N VAL A 26 2.22 4.30 4.85
CA VAL A 26 1.06 5.09 4.41
C VAL A 26 1.28 5.58 2.98
N ALA A 27 0.28 5.46 2.12
CA ALA A 27 0.30 5.96 0.75
C ALA A 27 -0.91 6.85 0.47
N ARG A 28 -0.67 8.03 -0.09
CA ARG A 28 -1.69 9.01 -0.47
C ARG A 28 -1.60 9.33 -1.96
N ALA A 29 -2.67 9.04 -2.69
CA ALA A 29 -3.02 9.60 -4.01
C ALA A 29 -1.93 9.58 -5.14
N VAL A 30 -1.35 8.42 -5.49
CA VAL A 30 -0.41 8.34 -6.64
C VAL A 30 -0.64 7.14 -7.59
N ALA A 31 -1.31 6.05 -7.20
CA ALA A 31 -1.46 4.88 -8.09
C ALA A 31 -2.67 3.95 -7.76
N PRO A 32 -3.04 3.04 -8.69
CA PRO A 32 -3.96 1.93 -8.44
C PRO A 32 -3.58 1.08 -7.20
N LEU A 33 -4.58 0.51 -6.52
CA LEU A 33 -4.36 -0.17 -5.23
C LEU A 33 -3.44 -1.39 -5.36
N SER A 34 -3.57 -2.18 -6.43
CA SER A 34 -2.68 -3.32 -6.71
C SER A 34 -1.21 -2.91 -6.82
N ILE A 35 -0.95 -1.78 -7.47
CA ILE A 35 0.39 -1.20 -7.61
C ILE A 35 0.92 -0.71 -6.27
N LEU A 36 0.07 -0.01 -5.49
CA LEU A 36 0.45 0.46 -4.16
C LEU A 36 0.81 -0.68 -3.22
N LEU A 37 0.03 -1.76 -3.22
CA LEU A 37 0.32 -2.94 -2.41
C LEU A 37 1.69 -3.54 -2.79
N GLU A 38 1.96 -3.70 -4.07
CA GLU A 38 3.23 -4.28 -4.52
C GLU A 38 4.43 -3.42 -4.16
N TYR A 39 4.29 -2.10 -4.21
CA TYR A 39 5.34 -1.19 -3.77
C TYR A 39 5.47 -1.16 -2.25
N CYS A 40 4.38 -1.06 -1.50
CA CYS A 40 4.42 -0.74 -0.07
C CYS A 40 4.60 -1.97 0.82
N VAL A 41 3.94 -3.08 0.51
CA VAL A 41 3.88 -4.27 1.37
C VAL A 41 5.25 -4.93 1.64
N PRO A 42 6.18 -5.01 0.67
CA PRO A 42 7.49 -5.59 0.94
C PRO A 42 8.31 -4.85 2.00
N PHE A 43 8.03 -3.55 2.20
CA PHE A 43 8.69 -2.72 3.22
C PHE A 43 8.13 -2.96 4.63
N ILE A 44 6.92 -3.50 4.74
CA ILE A 44 6.19 -3.68 5.99
C ILE A 44 6.62 -4.98 6.66
N LYS A 45 6.86 -4.95 7.98
CA LYS A 45 7.13 -6.15 8.77
C LYS A 45 5.93 -7.10 8.78
N ARG A 46 6.15 -8.36 9.15
CA ARG A 46 5.04 -9.26 9.50
C ARG A 46 4.19 -8.61 10.61
N GLU A 47 2.87 -8.74 10.51
CA GLU A 47 1.87 -8.08 11.37
C GLU A 47 1.80 -6.54 11.26
N GLY A 48 2.63 -5.91 10.42
CA GLY A 48 2.59 -4.47 10.19
C GLY A 48 1.38 -4.03 9.36
N ILE A 49 1.16 -2.72 9.32
CA ILE A 49 -0.05 -2.09 8.77
C ILE A 49 0.30 -1.23 7.55
N PHE A 50 -0.45 -1.42 6.48
CA PHE A 50 -0.48 -0.54 5.32
C PHE A 50 -1.74 0.32 5.35
N ILE A 51 -1.61 1.63 5.14
CA ILE A 51 -2.74 2.55 5.08
C ILE A 51 -2.78 3.19 3.70
N ALA A 52 -3.80 2.87 2.91
CA ALA A 52 -4.05 3.52 1.62
C ALA A 52 -5.12 4.59 1.78
N MET A 53 -4.77 5.85 1.50
CA MET A 53 -5.71 6.97 1.51
C MET A 53 -6.26 7.16 0.09
N LYS A 54 -7.53 6.81 -0.11
CA LYS A 54 -8.23 6.90 -1.40
C LYS A 54 -9.58 7.59 -1.29
N THR A 55 -10.18 7.95 -2.41
CA THR A 55 -11.51 8.60 -2.48
C THR A 55 -12.63 7.56 -2.56
N ASP A 56 -12.34 6.38 -3.12
CA ASP A 56 -13.34 5.33 -3.37
C ASP A 56 -12.73 3.92 -3.22
N ASN A 57 -13.59 2.91 -3.03
CA ASN A 57 -13.22 1.50 -2.83
C ASN A 57 -13.38 0.62 -4.08
N SER A 58 -13.73 1.21 -5.23
CA SER A 58 -13.93 0.53 -6.51
C SER A 58 -12.73 -0.32 -6.98
N GLU A 59 -11.51 -0.01 -6.53
CA GLU A 59 -10.29 -0.76 -6.88
C GLU A 59 -9.98 -1.96 -5.95
N LEU A 60 -10.83 -2.26 -4.97
CA LEU A 60 -10.65 -3.44 -4.11
C LEU A 60 -10.70 -4.74 -4.90
N GLN A 61 -11.69 -4.85 -5.80
CA GLN A 61 -11.89 -6.07 -6.59
C GLN A 61 -10.68 -6.35 -7.49
N SER A 62 -10.12 -5.31 -8.12
CA SER A 62 -8.92 -5.45 -8.95
C SER A 62 -7.67 -5.71 -8.13
N ALA A 63 -7.62 -5.30 -6.86
CA ALA A 63 -6.48 -5.53 -5.98
C ALA A 63 -6.55 -6.85 -5.20
N GLU A 64 -7.66 -7.59 -5.25
CA GLU A 64 -7.84 -8.83 -4.47
C GLU A 64 -6.77 -9.87 -4.79
N ASN A 65 -6.40 -10.00 -6.07
CA ASN A 65 -5.32 -10.88 -6.50
C ASN A 65 -3.95 -10.46 -5.93
N ALA A 66 -3.66 -9.15 -5.99
CA ALA A 66 -2.44 -8.58 -5.40
C ALA A 66 -2.38 -8.82 -3.89
N MET A 67 -3.49 -8.64 -3.17
CA MET A 67 -3.60 -8.89 -1.74
C MET A 67 -3.31 -10.36 -1.38
N LYS A 68 -3.87 -11.31 -2.14
CA LYS A 68 -3.61 -12.75 -1.95
C LYS A 68 -2.14 -13.09 -2.18
N GLN A 69 -1.53 -12.57 -3.24
CA GLN A 69 -0.12 -12.85 -3.55
C GLN A 69 0.84 -12.23 -2.53
N LEU A 70 0.50 -11.06 -1.99
CA LEU A 70 1.33 -10.34 -1.03
C LEU A 70 1.03 -10.71 0.43
N SER A 71 0.08 -11.62 0.67
CA SER A 71 -0.37 -12.05 2.01
C SER A 71 -0.81 -10.88 2.89
N VAL A 72 -1.75 -10.11 2.37
CA VAL A 72 -2.30 -8.91 3.01
C VAL A 72 -3.82 -8.99 3.07
N GLU A 73 -4.37 -8.59 4.20
CA GLU A 73 -5.82 -8.63 4.46
C GLU A 73 -6.34 -7.23 4.81
N ILE A 74 -7.58 -6.92 4.43
CA ILE A 74 -8.24 -5.67 4.85
C ILE A 74 -8.61 -5.78 6.32
N LEU A 75 -8.13 -4.83 7.11
CA LEU A 75 -8.41 -4.76 8.53
C LEU A 75 -9.57 -3.79 8.81
N LYS A 76 -9.62 -2.67 8.11
CA LYS A 76 -10.67 -1.66 8.27
C LYS A 76 -10.79 -0.76 7.03
N GLU A 77 -11.99 -0.29 6.75
CA GLU A 77 -12.25 0.84 5.87
C GLU A 77 -12.88 1.98 6.69
N ASP A 78 -12.31 3.17 6.61
CA ASP A 78 -12.81 4.37 7.29
C ASP A 78 -13.22 5.42 6.25
N LYS A 79 -14.53 5.47 5.99
CA LYS A 79 -15.16 6.39 5.04
C LYS A 79 -15.58 7.64 5.77
N GLN A 80 -14.94 8.76 5.45
CA GLN A 80 -15.20 10.07 6.04
C GLN A 80 -15.53 11.07 4.95
N THR A 81 -16.61 11.82 5.14
CA THR A 81 -16.88 13.02 4.34
C THR A 81 -16.34 14.20 5.12
N ILE A 82 -15.53 15.03 4.48
CA ILE A 82 -14.97 16.21 5.14
C ILE A 82 -16.12 17.19 5.38
N PRO A 83 -16.37 17.62 6.64
CA PRO A 83 -17.44 18.55 6.93
C PRO A 83 -17.25 19.84 6.12
N PHE A 84 -18.37 20.38 5.60
CA PHE A 84 -18.39 21.58 4.74
C PHE A 84 -17.80 21.39 3.33
N SER A 85 -17.59 20.15 2.87
CA SER A 85 -17.24 19.86 1.48
C SER A 85 -17.81 18.52 1.00
N ASP A 86 -18.06 18.36 -0.29
CA ASP A 86 -18.48 17.07 -0.89
C ASP A 86 -17.32 16.08 -1.09
N ILE A 87 -16.17 16.35 -0.47
CA ILE A 87 -14.97 15.54 -0.61
C ILE A 87 -15.09 14.31 0.28
N LYS A 88 -15.25 13.15 -0.36
CA LYS A 88 -15.18 11.84 0.29
C LYS A 88 -13.71 11.43 0.46
N ARG A 89 -13.37 10.93 1.64
CA ARG A 89 -12.11 10.23 1.94
C ARG A 89 -12.43 8.84 2.43
N ASN A 90 -11.62 7.89 1.99
CA ASN A 90 -11.65 6.51 2.41
C ASN A 90 -10.24 6.10 2.81
N ASN A 91 -10.01 5.90 4.11
CA ASN A 91 -8.76 5.37 4.61
C ASN A 91 -8.90 3.85 4.75
N MET A 92 -8.13 3.12 3.97
CA MET A 92 -8.19 1.67 3.92
C MET A 92 -6.97 1.11 4.63
N TYR A 93 -7.20 0.31 5.66
CA TYR A 93 -6.19 -0.29 6.51
C TYR A 93 -6.03 -1.74 6.09
N PHE A 94 -4.80 -2.14 5.82
CA PHE A 94 -4.46 -3.51 5.48
C PHE A 94 -3.39 -4.04 6.43
N LYS A 95 -3.49 -5.30 6.80
CA LYS A 95 -2.54 -5.98 7.68
C LYS A 95 -1.78 -7.04 6.90
N LYS A 96 -0.46 -7.04 7.04
CA LYS A 96 0.40 -8.07 6.46
C LYS A 96 0.41 -9.30 7.36
N THR A 97 -0.14 -10.41 6.88
CA THR A 97 -0.29 -11.65 7.68
C THR A 97 0.89 -12.60 7.57
N ARG A 98 1.66 -12.53 6.46
CA ARG A 98 2.84 -13.37 6.26
C ARG A 98 4.01 -12.56 5.71
N ASN A 99 5.22 -13.11 5.83
CA ASN A 99 6.40 -12.52 5.23
C ASN A 99 6.24 -12.45 3.70
N THR A 100 6.77 -11.39 3.11
CA THR A 100 6.71 -11.21 1.67
C THR A 100 7.63 -12.21 0.99
N ALA A 101 7.12 -12.95 0.00
CA ALA A 101 7.95 -13.88 -0.76
C ALA A 101 9.11 -13.15 -1.44
N TYR A 102 10.28 -13.80 -1.52
CA TYR A 102 11.53 -13.23 -2.08
C TYR A 102 11.40 -12.66 -3.50
N LYS A 103 10.33 -13.05 -4.22
CA LYS A 103 9.98 -12.55 -5.56
C LYS A 103 9.54 -11.08 -5.59
N TYR A 104 9.19 -10.49 -4.45
CA TYR A 104 8.70 -9.11 -4.35
C TYR A 104 9.63 -8.22 -3.51
N PRO A 105 9.78 -6.93 -3.88
CA PRO A 105 9.12 -6.25 -5.01
C PRO A 105 9.70 -6.68 -6.37
N ARG A 106 8.86 -6.75 -7.41
CA ARG A 106 9.33 -6.99 -8.79
C ARG A 106 10.17 -5.79 -9.27
N PRO A 107 11.05 -5.97 -10.28
CA PRO A 107 11.89 -4.90 -10.80
C PRO A 107 11.09 -3.65 -11.19
N ASP A 108 11.71 -2.48 -11.03
CA ASP A 108 11.11 -1.18 -11.30
C ASP A 108 10.42 -1.11 -12.67
N GLY A 109 9.14 -0.74 -12.68
CA GLY A 109 8.33 -0.59 -13.89
C GLY A 109 7.51 -1.82 -14.28
N VAL A 110 7.79 -3.02 -13.75
CA VAL A 110 6.93 -4.20 -13.93
C VAL A 110 5.56 -4.01 -13.25
N PRO A 111 5.46 -3.53 -12.00
CA PRO A 111 4.17 -3.26 -11.35
C PRO A 111 3.30 -2.28 -12.14
N LYS A 112 3.93 -1.27 -12.77
CA LYS A 112 3.24 -0.26 -13.58
C LYS A 112 2.81 -0.77 -14.96
N LYS A 113 3.56 -1.71 -15.55
CA LYS A 113 3.25 -2.30 -16.88
C LYS A 113 2.32 -3.52 -16.80
N LYS A 114 2.38 -4.29 -15.72
CA LYS A 114 1.58 -5.50 -15.48
C LYS A 114 1.15 -5.53 -14.00
N PRO A 115 0.12 -4.76 -13.63
CA PRO A 115 -0.44 -4.81 -12.29
C PRO A 115 -0.91 -6.24 -11.98
N LEU A 116 -0.81 -6.61 -10.70
CA LEU A 116 -1.34 -7.88 -10.17
C LEU A 116 -2.86 -7.82 -10.02
#